data_AF-A0A328HFB4-F1
#
_entry.id   AF-A0A328HFB4-F1
#
_cell.length_a   1.000
_cell.length_b   1.000
_cell.length_c   1.000
_cell.angle_alpha   90.00
_cell.angle_beta   90.00
_cell.angle_gamma   90.00
#
_symmetry.space_group_name_H-M   'P 1'
#
loop_
_entity.id
_entity.type
_entity.pdbx_description
1 polymer ?
#
loop_
_entity_poly.entity_id
_entity_poly.type
_entity_poly.pdbx_seq_one_letter_code
_entity_poly.pdbx_strand_id
1 'polypeptide(L)'
;MTVAAPDADCNPRYGANARIQISVADSSGAKVVNTTSAMNDGGGFSYTFVVPARTVSGQATVTAVPYNLDWCDDTGRNNRVAGAAVVQLQRASCVLPTKPLTIGR
;
A
#
# COMPACT_ATOMS: atom_id res chain seq x y z
N MET A 1 4.34 16.61 -4.04
CA MET A 1 4.29 15.36 -4.83
C MET A 1 3.07 14.58 -4.39
N THR A 2 2.40 13.89 -5.31
CA THR A 2 1.15 13.17 -5.02
C THR A 2 1.26 11.72 -5.45
N VAL A 3 0.82 10.80 -4.59
CA VAL A 3 0.66 9.37 -4.87
C VAL A 3 -0.83 9.08 -4.78
N ALA A 4 -1.39 8.54 -5.84
CA ALA A 4 -2.82 8.25 -5.91
C ALA A 4 -3.09 7.01 -6.76
N ALA A 5 -4.22 6.39 -6.52
CA ALA A 5 -4.78 5.34 -7.34
C ALA A 5 -6.30 5.51 -7.42
N PRO A 6 -6.92 5.20 -8.57
CA PRO A 6 -8.36 5.09 -8.66
C PRO A 6 -8.86 3.84 -7.92
N ASP A 7 -10.18 3.70 -7.81
CA ASP A 7 -10.81 2.49 -7.32
C ASP A 7 -10.43 1.29 -8.22
N ALA A 8 -10.38 0.11 -7.61
CA ALA A 8 -10.13 -1.13 -8.34
C ALA A 8 -11.40 -1.63 -9.03
N ASP A 9 -11.24 -2.13 -10.26
CA ASP A 9 -12.35 -2.67 -11.06
C ASP A 9 -12.91 -4.01 -10.52
N CYS A 10 -12.23 -4.62 -9.54
CA CYS A 10 -12.56 -5.94 -8.99
C CYS A 10 -13.44 -5.90 -7.71
N ASN A 11 -13.94 -4.72 -7.33
CA ASN A 11 -14.82 -4.54 -6.17
C ASN A 11 -14.24 -5.16 -4.87
N PRO A 12 -13.12 -4.61 -4.35
CA PRO A 12 -12.36 -5.24 -3.27
C PRO A 12 -13.02 -5.17 -1.89
N ARG A 13 -13.91 -4.22 -1.63
CA ARG A 13 -14.67 -4.07 -0.36
C ARG A 13 -13.80 -3.92 0.88
N TYR A 14 -12.80 -3.03 0.85
CA TYR A 14 -11.89 -2.81 1.96
C TYR A 14 -12.52 -2.20 3.23
N GLY A 15 -13.77 -1.73 3.16
CA GLY A 15 -14.50 -1.13 4.26
C GLY A 15 -14.34 0.40 4.36
N ALA A 16 -15.30 1.02 5.06
CA ALA A 16 -15.40 2.49 5.13
C ALA A 16 -14.23 3.19 5.87
N ASN A 17 -13.48 2.44 6.69
CA ASN A 17 -12.32 2.93 7.43
C ASN A 17 -11.00 2.37 6.89
N ALA A 18 -10.99 1.88 5.66
CA ALA A 18 -9.82 1.32 5.03
C ALA A 18 -8.68 2.35 5.01
N ARG A 19 -7.45 1.84 5.14
CA ARG A 19 -6.24 2.68 5.12
C ARG A 19 -5.24 2.13 4.13
N ILE A 20 -4.41 3.03 3.59
CA ILE A 20 -3.30 2.71 2.70
C ILE A 20 -1.98 2.97 3.42
N GLN A 21 -1.06 2.03 3.38
CA GLN A 21 0.35 2.21 3.75
C GLN A 21 1.11 2.72 2.54
N ILE A 22 1.71 3.90 2.66
CA ILE A 22 2.48 4.54 1.61
C ILE A 22 3.93 4.64 2.06
N SER A 23 4.85 4.20 1.21
CA SER A 23 6.28 4.37 1.40
C SER A 23 6.93 4.91 0.15
N VAL A 24 7.86 5.86 0.34
CA VAL A 24 8.72 6.37 -0.71
C VAL A 24 10.15 6.19 -0.25
N ALA A 25 10.94 5.44 -1.03
CA ALA A 25 12.36 5.30 -0.82
C ALA A 25 13.11 6.07 -1.90
N ASP A 26 14.11 6.85 -1.51
CA ASP A 26 14.92 7.61 -2.44
C ASP A 26 15.93 6.73 -3.21
N SER A 27 16.80 7.33 -4.00
CA SER A 27 17.77 6.59 -4.83
C SER A 27 18.84 5.85 -4.03
N SER A 28 19.00 6.16 -2.74
CA SER A 28 19.85 5.37 -1.82
C SER A 28 19.12 4.17 -1.22
N GLY A 29 17.80 4.08 -1.42
CA GLY A 29 16.92 3.10 -0.76
C GLY A 29 16.42 3.54 0.61
N ALA A 30 16.77 4.74 1.09
CA ALA A 30 16.30 5.26 2.36
C ALA A 30 14.81 5.67 2.27
N LYS A 31 13.99 5.18 3.19
CA LYS A 31 12.57 5.57 3.28
C LYS A 31 12.46 7.01 3.75
N VAL A 32 12.13 7.91 2.83
CA VAL A 32 11.88 9.33 3.10
C VAL A 32 10.42 9.61 3.43
N VAL A 33 9.52 8.69 3.05
CA VAL A 33 8.12 8.65 3.49
C VAL A 33 7.81 7.23 3.93
N ASN A 34 7.16 7.11 5.08
CA ASN A 34 6.59 5.86 5.57
C ASN A 34 5.39 6.19 6.47
N THR A 35 4.19 6.20 5.89
CA THR A 35 2.99 6.66 6.59
C THR A 35 1.75 5.93 6.12
N THR A 36 0.66 6.19 6.80
CA THR A 36 -0.66 5.68 6.47
C THR A 36 -1.61 6.81 6.14
N SER A 37 -2.49 6.61 5.18
CA SER A 37 -3.54 7.58 4.81
C SER A 37 -4.89 6.88 4.65
N ALA A 38 -5.95 7.68 4.48
CA ALA A 38 -7.29 7.17 4.21
C ALA A 38 -7.34 6.51 2.82
N MET A 39 -8.11 5.42 2.72
CA MET A 39 -8.42 4.71 1.49
C MET A 39 -9.92 4.42 1.50
N ASN A 40 -10.58 4.51 0.35
CA ASN A 40 -12.00 4.19 0.28
C ASN A 40 -12.24 2.66 0.17
N ASP A 41 -13.52 2.26 0.24
CA ASP A 41 -13.95 0.86 0.11
C ASP A 41 -13.50 0.19 -1.20
N GLY A 42 -13.39 0.99 -2.28
CA GLY A 42 -12.95 0.55 -3.60
C GLY A 42 -11.43 0.48 -3.77
N GLY A 43 -10.64 0.90 -2.79
CA GLY A 43 -9.18 0.94 -2.85
C GLY A 43 -8.58 2.25 -3.38
N GLY A 44 -9.41 3.21 -3.79
CA GLY A 44 -8.98 4.53 -4.21
C GLY A 44 -8.41 5.35 -3.06
N PHE A 45 -7.34 6.08 -3.34
CA PHE A 45 -6.71 7.00 -2.38
C PHE A 45 -5.96 8.13 -3.09
N SER A 46 -5.69 9.20 -2.36
CA SER A 46 -4.78 10.27 -2.78
C SER A 46 -4.03 10.81 -1.58
N TYR A 47 -2.71 10.91 -1.69
CA TYR A 47 -1.84 11.40 -0.63
C TYR A 47 -0.80 12.35 -1.21
N THR A 48 -0.68 13.53 -0.61
CA THR A 48 0.29 14.55 -1.02
C THR A 48 1.29 14.78 0.09
N PHE A 49 2.57 14.87 -0.29
CA PHE A 49 3.65 15.19 0.63
C PHE A 49 4.67 16.13 -0.02
N VAL A 50 5.42 16.82 0.83
CA VAL A 50 6.59 17.61 0.44
C VAL A 50 7.81 16.70 0.50
N VAL A 51 8.61 16.69 -0.58
CA VAL A 51 9.86 15.91 -0.62
C VAL A 51 10.83 16.51 0.42
N PRO A 52 11.31 15.74 1.42
CA PRO A 52 12.23 16.28 2.41
C PRO A 52 13.51 16.82 1.77
N ALA A 53 14.05 17.93 2.27
CA ALA A 53 15.20 18.62 1.67
C ALA A 53 16.48 17.76 1.58
N ARG A 54 16.62 16.74 2.44
CA ARG A 54 17.78 15.83 2.47
C ARG A 54 17.59 14.57 1.62
N THR A 55 16.53 14.50 0.81
CA THR A 55 16.25 13.35 -0.05
C THR A 55 17.31 13.25 -1.15
N VAL A 56 17.85 12.05 -1.37
CA VAL A 56 18.84 11.83 -2.43
C VAL A 56 18.13 11.85 -3.80
N SER A 57 18.65 12.67 -4.73
CA SER A 57 18.13 12.77 -6.09
C SER A 57 18.38 11.49 -6.90
N GLY A 58 17.52 11.23 -7.88
CA GLY A 58 17.63 10.06 -8.77
C GLY A 58 16.37 9.22 -8.81
N GLN A 59 16.51 7.95 -9.21
CA GLN A 59 15.40 7.01 -9.28
C GLN A 59 14.98 6.59 -7.87
N ALA A 60 13.80 7.03 -7.45
CA ALA A 60 13.15 6.64 -6.22
C ALA A 60 12.07 5.59 -6.51
N THR A 61 11.60 4.94 -5.45
CA THR A 61 10.55 3.94 -5.52
C THR A 61 9.38 4.32 -4.61
N VAL A 62 8.17 4.10 -5.13
CA VAL A 62 6.93 4.23 -4.36
C VAL A 62 6.31 2.86 -4.18
N THR A 63 5.90 2.58 -2.96
CA THR A 63 5.01 1.47 -2.62
C THR A 63 3.75 2.03 -1.97
N ALA A 64 2.60 1.54 -2.41
CA ALA A 64 1.33 1.77 -1.75
C ALA A 64 0.59 0.43 -1.65
N VAL A 65 0.29 0.00 -0.43
CA VAL A 65 -0.43 -1.26 -0.17
C VAL A 65 -1.48 -1.03 0.90
N PRO A 66 -2.63 -1.71 0.85
CA PRO A 66 -3.61 -1.60 1.93
C PRO A 66 -2.98 -1.93 3.29
N TYR A 67 -3.33 -1.13 4.30
CA TYR A 67 -2.75 -1.21 5.64
C TYR A 67 -3.63 -2.07 6.55
N ASN A 68 -2.99 -3.01 7.26
CA ASN A 68 -3.65 -3.85 8.27
C ASN A 68 -4.93 -4.53 7.75
N LEU A 69 -4.86 -5.06 6.53
CA LEU A 69 -5.93 -5.89 5.94
C LEU A 69 -6.23 -7.05 6.88
N ASP A 70 -7.48 -7.16 7.31
CA ASP A 70 -7.94 -8.39 7.92
C ASP A 70 -8.35 -9.33 6.78
N TRP A 71 -7.39 -10.14 6.34
CA TRP A 71 -7.61 -11.17 5.32
C TRP A 71 -8.81 -12.08 5.65
N CYS A 72 -9.22 -12.14 6.92
CA CYS A 72 -10.27 -13.03 7.38
C CYS A 72 -11.71 -12.52 7.17
N ASP A 73 -11.95 -11.26 6.79
CA ASP A 73 -13.34 -10.74 6.70
C ASP A 73 -13.64 -9.70 5.59
N ASP A 74 -12.62 -9.18 4.89
CA ASP A 74 -12.78 -8.03 3.98
C ASP A 74 -13.45 -8.34 2.61
N THR A 75 -14.24 -9.42 2.47
CA THR A 75 -15.01 -9.68 1.23
C THR A 75 -16.52 -9.80 1.42
N GLY A 76 -17.04 -9.62 2.65
CA GLY A 76 -18.44 -9.86 2.97
C GLY A 76 -18.85 -11.34 2.93
N ARG A 77 -17.90 -12.24 2.66
CA ARG A 77 -17.94 -13.67 2.95
C ARG A 77 -16.79 -13.99 3.90
N ASN A 78 -17.10 -14.75 4.93
CA ASN A 78 -16.11 -15.31 5.83
C ASN A 78 -15.15 -16.22 5.04
N ASN A 79 -13.99 -15.68 4.65
CA ASN A 79 -12.92 -16.40 3.94
C ASN A 79 -11.97 -17.11 4.90
N ARG A 80 -12.36 -17.26 6.18
CA ARG A 80 -11.59 -18.06 7.14
C ARG A 80 -11.44 -19.47 6.61
N VAL A 81 -10.20 -19.87 6.39
CA VAL A 81 -9.85 -21.28 6.24
C VAL A 81 -10.19 -21.96 7.57
N ALA A 82 -11.20 -22.83 7.56
CA ALA A 82 -11.52 -23.64 8.72
C ALA A 82 -10.26 -24.44 9.11
N GLY A 83 -9.82 -24.30 10.36
CA GLY A 83 -8.59 -24.93 10.84
C GLY A 83 -7.28 -24.24 10.41
N ALA A 84 -7.26 -22.94 10.14
CA ALA A 84 -6.01 -22.22 9.81
C ALA A 84 -4.84 -22.46 10.80
N ALA A 85 -5.12 -22.79 12.07
CA ALA A 85 -4.10 -23.16 13.05
C ALA A 85 -3.38 -24.50 12.75
N VAL A 86 -3.98 -25.38 11.93
CA VAL A 86 -3.43 -26.67 11.50
C VAL A 86 -2.96 -26.69 10.05
N VAL A 87 -3.16 -25.62 9.29
CA VAL A 87 -2.74 -25.52 7.88
C VAL A 87 -1.59 -24.52 7.76
N GLN A 88 -0.46 -24.92 7.18
CA GLN A 88 0.64 -24.00 6.90
C GLN A 88 0.22 -23.05 5.76
N LEU A 89 -0.25 -21.85 6.14
CA LEU A 89 -0.56 -20.79 5.19
C LEU A 89 0.75 -20.11 4.76
N GLN A 90 1.09 -20.25 3.48
CA GLN A 90 2.21 -19.53 2.88
C GLN A 90 1.68 -18.34 2.09
N ARG A 91 2.31 -17.17 2.26
CA ARG A 91 2.02 -16.01 1.42
C ARG A 91 2.25 -16.38 -0.04
N ALA A 92 1.19 -16.33 -0.86
CA ALA A 92 1.26 -16.64 -2.28
C ALA A 92 2.16 -15.67 -3.07
N SER A 93 2.43 -14.47 -2.52
CA SER A 93 3.41 -13.53 -3.07
C SER A 93 4.05 -12.67 -1.98
N CYS A 94 5.37 -12.49 -2.08
CA CYS A 94 6.18 -11.59 -1.27
C CYS A 94 6.56 -10.30 -2.02
N VAL A 95 6.19 -10.17 -3.30
CA VAL A 95 6.57 -9.02 -4.13
C VAL A 95 5.66 -7.84 -3.76
N LEU A 96 6.28 -6.77 -3.26
CA LEU A 96 5.58 -5.50 -3.04
C LEU A 96 5.45 -4.76 -4.37
N PRO A 97 4.25 -4.25 -4.72
CA PRO A 97 4.10 -3.44 -5.91
C PRO A 97 4.93 -2.16 -5.77
N THR A 98 5.77 -1.89 -6.77
CA THR A 98 6.59 -0.68 -6.82
C THR A 98 6.33 0.11 -8.09
N LYS A 99 6.36 1.44 -7.97
CA LYS A 99 6.36 2.36 -9.10
C LYS A 99 7.61 3.24 -9.02
N PRO A 100 8.40 3.35 -10.09
CA PRO A 100 9.53 4.26 -10.12
C PRO A 100 9.02 5.71 -10.20
N LEU A 101 9.76 6.61 -9.57
CA LEU A 101 9.64 8.06 -9.80
C LEU A 101 11.04 8.68 -9.83
N THR A 102 11.17 9.85 -10.43
CA THR A 102 12.44 10.59 -10.43
C THR A 102 12.36 11.79 -9.51
N ILE A 103 13.30 11.89 -8.57
CA ILE A 103 13.47 13.07 -7.71
C ILE A 103 14.56 13.95 -8.32
N GLY A 104 14.15 15.13 -8.81
CA GLY A 104 15.04 16.21 -9.25
C GLY A 104 15.30 17.23 -8.13
N ARG A 105 16.27 18.12 -8.37
CA ARG A 105 16.50 19.33 -7.55
C ARG A 105 15.90 20.54 -8.22
#